data_AF-A0A0B8WD56-F1
#
_entry.id   AF-A0A0B8WD56-F1
#
_cell.length_a   1.000
_cell.length_b   1.000
_cell.length_c   1.000
_cell.angle_alpha   90.00
_cell.angle_beta   90.00
_cell.angle_gamma   90.00
#
_symmetry.space_group_name_H-M   'P 1'
#
loop_
_entity.id
_entity.type
_entity.pdbx_description
1 polymer ?
#
loop_
_entity_poly.entity_id
_entity_poly.type
_entity_poly.pdbx_seq_one_letter_code
_entity_poly.pdbx_strand_id
1 'polypeptide(L)'
;MKTWFKGTMAAALVVSSVAMAGIISKDEVNRKIAAIAATYTNPTTKVEAAFTELRMDAVRTLDFALQAFAYKKGPANELYLRVNNASYHFGDGTAPRIAGDVAVQFDLVKAFGQQVLNEFGGQLEDLAKSLISDYGQKYGDAIDVAVVMDELQKDVDGNIISAKMRLRAVVDFKKLPANLPIEDVEFKSLQARIGADRGGLTGSLEVFVNPAFKGFNADQPGLKEFIEKLLVDDKETLESVARNIQMVDDIATYLVTHTPEEKPRPQP
;
A
#
# COMPACT_ATOMS: atom_id res chain seq x y z
N MET A 1 1.53 -17.68 -13.15
CA MET A 1 1.55 -16.42 -12.36
C MET A 1 0.39 -16.37 -11.35
N LYS A 2 0.25 -17.38 -10.47
CA LYS A 2 -0.89 -17.49 -9.51
C LYS A 2 -0.55 -17.04 -8.07
N THR A 3 0.62 -16.44 -7.86
CA THR A 3 1.19 -16.21 -6.51
C THR A 3 1.58 -14.77 -6.22
N TRP A 4 1.57 -13.86 -7.20
CA TRP A 4 2.08 -12.49 -6.99
C TRP A 4 1.06 -11.49 -6.44
N PHE A 5 -0.25 -11.79 -6.52
CA PHE A 5 -1.31 -10.90 -6.00
C PHE A 5 -1.91 -11.34 -4.65
N LYS A 6 -1.40 -12.43 -4.05
CA LYS A 6 -1.78 -12.84 -2.69
C LYS A 6 -0.75 -12.33 -1.70
N GLY A 7 -0.96 -11.12 -1.18
CA GLY A 7 -0.27 -10.67 0.01
C GLY A 7 0.24 -9.25 -0.13
N THR A 8 -0.55 -8.32 0.39
CA THR A 8 -0.11 -7.07 1.04
C THR A 8 -1.37 -6.26 1.38
N MET A 9 -2.26 -6.87 2.17
CA MET A 9 -3.21 -6.09 2.97
C MET A 9 -2.70 -6.10 4.40
N ALA A 10 -2.45 -4.89 4.90
CA ALA A 10 -2.13 -4.55 6.29
C ALA A 10 -0.96 -5.33 6.92
N ALA A 11 0.24 -4.75 6.84
CA ALA A 11 1.26 -5.02 7.85
C ALA A 11 0.76 -4.43 9.19
N ALA A 12 0.00 -5.23 9.95
CA ALA A 12 -0.25 -4.98 11.36
C ALA A 12 1.09 -5.15 12.10
N LEU A 13 1.71 -4.03 12.46
CA LEU A 13 2.90 -4.00 13.29
C LEU A 13 2.48 -4.23 14.75
N VAL A 14 2.57 -5.49 15.20
CA VAL A 14 2.42 -5.85 16.62
C VAL A 14 3.81 -5.88 17.24
N VAL A 15 4.10 -4.98 18.19
CA VAL A 15 5.29 -5.12 19.05
C VAL A 15 4.99 -4.57 20.46
N SER A 16 5.54 -5.22 21.49
CA SER A 16 5.27 -5.06 22.94
C SER A 16 5.96 -3.89 23.67
N SER A 17 5.20 -3.10 24.44
CA SER A 17 5.53 -1.79 25.04
C SER A 17 6.74 -1.65 25.97
N VAL A 18 7.36 -0.45 25.94
CA VAL A 18 7.91 0.26 27.11
C VAL A 18 7.42 1.71 27.02
N ALA A 19 6.76 2.23 28.06
CA ALA A 19 6.17 3.57 28.03
C ALA A 19 7.23 4.68 28.12
N MET A 20 7.32 5.53 27.10
CA MET A 20 8.09 6.78 27.13
C MET A 20 7.13 7.95 27.35
N ALA A 21 7.17 8.57 28.54
CA ALA A 21 6.35 9.73 28.89
C ALA A 21 6.87 11.06 28.28
N GLY A 22 7.47 11.02 27.10
CA GLY A 22 8.04 12.19 26.42
C GLY A 22 7.17 12.65 25.25
N ILE A 23 7.13 13.95 24.99
CA ILE A 23 6.57 14.49 23.74
C ILE A 23 7.45 13.98 22.59
N ILE A 24 6.91 13.06 21.79
CA ILE A 24 7.63 12.51 20.64
C ILE A 24 7.75 13.58 19.56
N SER A 25 8.98 13.91 19.17
CA SER A 25 9.26 14.86 18.10
C SER A 25 9.28 14.17 16.73
N LYS A 26 8.48 14.69 15.78
CA LYS A 26 8.50 14.29 14.36
C LYS A 26 9.92 14.30 13.76
N ASP A 27 10.70 15.32 14.09
CA ASP A 27 12.06 15.49 13.55
C ASP A 27 13.02 14.43 14.07
N GLU A 28 12.82 13.97 15.30
CA GLU A 28 13.61 12.88 15.88
C GLU A 28 13.28 11.54 15.21
N VAL A 29 11.99 11.26 15.00
CA VAL A 29 11.53 10.08 14.26
C VAL A 29 12.09 10.08 12.84
N ASN A 30 11.98 11.21 12.13
CA ASN A 30 12.52 11.36 10.77
C ASN A 30 14.03 11.17 10.72
N ARG A 31 14.78 11.66 11.73
CA ARG A 31 16.23 11.43 11.82
C ARG A 31 16.57 9.95 11.96
N LYS A 32 15.81 9.20 12.77
CA LYS A 32 15.99 7.75 12.91
C LYS A 32 15.69 7.00 11.62
N ILE A 33 14.57 7.32 10.98
CA ILE A 33 14.20 6.71 9.68
C ILE A 33 15.26 7.00 8.62
N ALA A 34 15.74 8.24 8.53
CA ALA A 34 16.79 8.63 7.59
C ALA A 34 18.11 7.88 7.84
N ALA A 35 18.49 7.68 9.11
CA ALA A 35 19.68 6.90 9.45
C ALA A 35 19.58 5.44 8.99
N ILE A 36 18.41 4.82 9.12
CA ILE A 36 18.17 3.46 8.63
C ILE A 36 18.15 3.45 7.10
N ALA A 37 17.46 4.38 6.45
CA ALA A 37 17.39 4.42 4.99
C ALA A 37 18.76 4.70 4.33
N ALA A 38 19.64 5.43 5.01
CA ALA A 38 21.00 5.71 4.55
C ALA A 38 21.83 4.43 4.36
N THR A 39 21.59 3.35 5.12
CA THR A 39 22.34 2.08 4.97
C THR A 39 22.03 1.35 3.66
N TYR A 40 20.93 1.72 2.98
CA TYR A 40 20.50 1.15 1.70
C TYR A 40 20.79 2.08 0.52
N THR A 41 21.28 3.29 0.78
CA THR A 41 21.55 4.28 -0.26
C THR A 41 22.97 4.13 -0.80
N ASN A 42 23.09 3.98 -2.12
CA ASN A 42 24.35 3.84 -2.86
C ASN A 42 24.20 4.50 -4.25
N PRO A 43 25.24 4.52 -5.13
CA PRO A 43 25.15 5.20 -6.42
C PRO A 43 24.02 4.74 -7.35
N THR A 44 23.44 3.55 -7.10
CA THR A 44 22.38 2.95 -7.91
C THR A 44 21.06 2.77 -7.16
N THR A 45 21.02 3.06 -5.86
CA THR A 45 19.84 2.83 -5.00
C THR A 45 19.67 4.02 -4.07
N LYS A 46 18.46 4.55 -3.96
CA LYS A 46 18.15 5.63 -3.03
C LYS A 46 16.82 5.35 -2.35
N VAL A 47 16.77 5.45 -1.03
CA VAL A 47 15.54 5.28 -0.25
C VAL A 47 15.41 6.47 0.69
N GLU A 48 14.25 7.10 0.69
CA GLU A 48 13.91 8.21 1.57
C GLU A 48 12.49 8.00 2.10
N ALA A 49 12.29 8.26 3.39
CA ALA A 49 10.96 8.30 3.99
C ALA A 49 10.95 9.34 5.11
N ALA A 50 9.88 10.12 5.18
CA ALA A 50 9.73 11.15 6.19
C ALA A 50 8.26 11.42 6.49
N PHE A 51 7.95 11.58 7.77
CA PHE A 51 6.69 12.14 8.23
C PHE A 51 6.66 13.64 7.90
N THR A 52 5.67 14.06 7.13
CA THR A 52 5.34 15.47 6.92
C THR A 52 4.48 15.99 8.07
N GLU A 53 3.62 15.13 8.63
CA GLU A 53 2.82 15.35 9.82
C GLU A 53 2.91 14.15 10.77
N LEU A 54 2.97 14.41 12.07
CA LEU A 54 2.88 13.39 13.10
C LEU A 54 2.36 14.04 14.39
N ARG A 55 1.15 13.65 14.80
CA ARG A 55 0.50 14.11 16.03
C ARG A 55 0.01 12.91 16.82
N MET A 56 0.36 12.86 18.09
CA MET A 56 0.04 11.77 19.00
C MET A 56 -0.36 12.34 20.36
N ASP A 57 -1.22 11.62 21.08
CA ASP A 57 -1.51 11.87 22.49
C ASP A 57 -0.95 10.73 23.36
N ALA A 58 -1.31 10.71 24.64
CA ALA A 58 -0.85 9.67 25.57
C ALA A 58 -1.35 8.26 25.22
N VAL A 59 -2.40 8.14 24.40
CA VAL A 59 -3.10 6.88 24.09
C VAL A 59 -2.80 6.40 22.68
N ARG A 60 -2.71 7.30 21.68
CA ARG A 60 -2.70 6.91 20.27
C ARG A 60 -2.08 7.95 19.35
N THR A 61 -1.86 7.55 18.10
CA THR A 61 -1.67 8.51 17.00
C THR A 61 -3.01 9.15 16.63
N LEU A 62 -3.02 10.47 16.56
CA LEU A 62 -4.15 11.26 16.10
C LEU A 62 -4.05 11.53 14.61
N ASP A 63 -2.86 11.91 14.15
CA ASP A 63 -2.63 12.24 12.74
C ASP A 63 -1.24 11.81 12.33
N PHE A 64 -1.11 11.35 11.09
CA PHE A 64 0.17 11.30 10.44
C PHE A 64 0.01 11.55 8.94
N ALA A 65 1.08 12.05 8.34
CA ALA A 65 1.27 12.04 6.90
C ALA A 65 2.72 11.66 6.61
N LEU A 66 2.91 10.75 5.67
CA LEU A 66 4.18 10.15 5.29
C LEU A 66 4.40 10.34 3.79
N GLN A 67 5.62 10.75 3.46
CA GLN A 67 6.16 10.70 2.10
C GLN A 67 7.28 9.68 2.06
N ALA A 68 7.30 8.87 1.01
CA ALA A 68 8.38 7.92 0.77
C ALA A 68 8.77 7.91 -0.70
N PHE A 69 10.05 7.67 -0.95
CA PHE A 69 10.65 7.59 -2.26
C PHE A 69 11.64 6.44 -2.26
N ALA A 70 11.58 5.60 -3.30
CA ALA A 70 12.64 4.67 -3.59
C ALA A 70 13.02 4.78 -5.07
N TYR A 71 14.32 4.74 -5.34
CA TYR A 71 14.88 4.68 -6.67
C TYR A 71 15.87 3.54 -6.76
N LYS A 72 15.82 2.81 -7.88
CA LYS A 72 16.84 1.81 -8.20
C LYS A 72 17.17 1.83 -9.68
N LYS A 73 18.47 1.77 -9.98
CA LYS A 73 19.01 1.63 -11.34
C LYS A 73 19.57 0.24 -11.53
N GLY A 74 19.04 -0.47 -12.51
CA GLY A 74 19.53 -1.76 -12.95
C GLY A 74 20.17 -1.69 -14.33
N PRO A 75 20.67 -2.84 -14.82
CA PRO A 75 21.23 -2.95 -16.17
C PRO A 75 20.15 -2.85 -17.26
N ALA A 76 18.93 -3.29 -16.98
CA ALA A 76 17.84 -3.33 -17.95
C ALA A 76 16.86 -2.16 -17.78
N ASN A 77 16.64 -1.67 -16.56
CA ASN A 77 15.61 -0.65 -16.29
C ASN A 77 15.98 0.28 -15.15
N GLU A 78 15.17 1.31 -14.96
CA GLU A 78 15.18 2.16 -13.76
C GLU A 78 13.78 2.11 -13.13
N LEU A 79 13.75 2.13 -11.80
CA LEU A 79 12.53 2.11 -10.99
C LEU A 79 12.48 3.36 -10.15
N TYR A 80 11.34 4.04 -10.13
CA TYR A 80 11.02 5.09 -9.18
C TYR A 80 9.69 4.77 -8.48
N LEU A 81 9.74 4.48 -7.20
CA LEU A 81 8.56 4.36 -6.34
C LEU A 81 8.37 5.66 -5.55
N ARG A 82 7.16 6.19 -5.55
CA ARG A 82 6.75 7.38 -4.81
C ARG A 82 5.48 7.09 -4.04
N VAL A 83 5.50 7.40 -2.75
CA VAL A 83 4.34 7.53 -1.89
C VAL A 83 4.21 9.01 -1.57
N ASN A 84 3.24 9.69 -2.19
CA ASN A 84 3.17 11.15 -2.14
C ASN A 84 2.43 11.68 -0.90
N ASN A 85 1.47 10.91 -0.38
CA ASN A 85 0.61 11.36 0.72
C ASN A 85 -0.07 10.20 1.44
N ALA A 86 0.69 9.26 2.01
CA ALA A 86 0.11 8.25 2.90
C ALA A 86 -0.24 8.93 4.23
N SER A 87 -1.52 9.06 4.53
CA SER A 87 -2.03 9.84 5.65
C SER A 87 -3.10 9.11 6.42
N TYR A 88 -3.20 9.48 7.69
CA TYR A 88 -4.23 9.05 8.60
C TYR A 88 -4.67 10.25 9.44
N HIS A 89 -5.98 10.36 9.64
CA HIS A 89 -6.61 11.38 10.45
C HIS A 89 -7.64 10.71 11.35
N PHE A 90 -7.38 10.65 12.65
CA PHE A 90 -8.35 10.18 13.65
C PHE A 90 -9.38 11.26 13.99
N GLY A 91 -8.96 12.54 13.99
CA GLY A 91 -9.80 13.67 14.35
C GLY A 91 -10.30 13.59 15.80
N ASP A 92 -11.61 13.71 15.97
CA ASP A 92 -12.33 13.50 17.24
C ASP A 92 -12.79 12.04 17.44
N GLY A 93 -12.32 11.13 16.58
CA GLY A 93 -12.67 9.71 16.58
C GLY A 93 -13.98 9.39 15.87
N THR A 94 -14.75 10.38 15.38
CA THR A 94 -16.08 10.12 14.77
C THR A 94 -16.02 9.76 13.29
N ALA A 95 -14.93 10.11 12.60
CA ALA A 95 -14.73 9.78 11.19
C ALA A 95 -13.24 9.57 10.85
N PRO A 96 -12.59 8.53 11.40
CA PRO A 96 -11.20 8.29 11.10
C PRO A 96 -11.01 7.99 9.61
N ARG A 97 -9.98 8.56 9.00
CA ARG A 97 -9.71 8.47 7.56
C ARG A 97 -8.29 8.05 7.29
N ILE A 98 -8.11 7.17 6.32
CA ILE A 98 -6.81 6.80 5.75
C ILE A 98 -6.84 7.20 4.27
N ALA A 99 -5.79 7.85 3.78
CA ALA A 99 -5.66 8.16 2.36
C ALA A 99 -4.21 7.95 1.90
N GLY A 100 -4.01 7.67 0.62
CA GLY A 100 -2.68 7.40 0.08
C GLY A 100 -2.64 7.43 -1.43
N ASP A 101 -1.54 7.95 -1.97
CA ASP A 101 -1.22 7.90 -3.39
C ASP A 101 0.15 7.24 -3.59
N VAL A 102 0.19 6.26 -4.48
CA VAL A 102 1.40 5.54 -4.85
C VAL A 102 1.59 5.60 -6.37
N ALA A 103 2.83 5.81 -6.79
CA ALA A 103 3.24 5.70 -8.18
C ALA A 103 4.53 4.88 -8.27
N VAL A 104 4.58 3.93 -9.20
CA VAL A 104 5.74 3.12 -9.50
C VAL A 104 6.06 3.33 -10.98
N GLN A 105 7.10 4.10 -11.27
CA GLN A 105 7.54 4.36 -12.63
C GLN A 105 8.65 3.38 -13.00
N PHE A 106 8.45 2.65 -14.09
CA PHE A 106 9.41 1.77 -14.73
C PHE A 106 8.89 1.40 -16.11
N ASP A 107 9.78 1.10 -17.05
CA ASP A 107 9.34 0.67 -18.38
C ASP A 107 8.81 -0.77 -18.31
N LEU A 108 7.49 -0.90 -18.18
CA LEU A 108 6.83 -2.18 -17.95
C LEU A 108 6.97 -3.11 -19.17
N VAL A 109 6.90 -2.53 -20.37
CA VAL A 109 7.03 -3.27 -21.63
C VAL A 109 8.47 -3.74 -21.84
N LYS A 110 9.47 -2.91 -21.49
CA LYS A 110 10.87 -3.31 -21.57
C LYS A 110 11.21 -4.41 -20.58
N ALA A 111 10.65 -4.40 -19.37
CA ALA A 111 10.93 -5.41 -18.35
C ALA A 111 10.20 -6.73 -18.61
N PHE A 112 8.92 -6.69 -19.01
CA PHE A 112 8.05 -7.86 -19.03
C PHE A 112 7.39 -8.17 -20.38
N GLY A 113 7.57 -7.30 -21.38
CA GLY A 113 6.91 -7.39 -22.67
C GLY A 113 5.46 -6.90 -22.66
N GLN A 114 4.91 -6.72 -23.86
CA GLN A 114 3.54 -6.23 -24.07
C GLN A 114 2.46 -7.16 -23.51
N GLN A 115 2.77 -8.45 -23.36
CA GLN A 115 1.83 -9.44 -22.83
C GLN A 115 1.39 -9.11 -21.40
N VAL A 116 2.25 -8.55 -20.54
CA VAL A 116 1.88 -8.23 -19.16
C VAL A 116 0.87 -7.08 -19.09
N LEU A 117 0.99 -6.04 -19.92
CA LEU A 117 -0.05 -4.99 -20.00
C LEU A 117 -1.38 -5.55 -20.53
N ASN A 118 -1.30 -6.45 -21.51
CA ASN A 118 -2.50 -7.09 -22.07
C ASN A 118 -3.20 -7.99 -21.03
N GLU A 119 -2.42 -8.75 -20.25
CA GLU A 119 -2.93 -9.57 -19.15
C GLU A 119 -3.48 -8.72 -18.01
N PHE A 120 -2.81 -7.63 -17.65
CA PHE A 120 -3.27 -6.73 -16.59
C PHE A 120 -4.67 -6.20 -16.89
N GLY A 121 -4.91 -5.67 -18.08
CA GLY A 121 -6.25 -5.17 -18.45
C GLY A 121 -7.32 -6.26 -18.45
N GLY A 122 -7.00 -7.49 -18.85
CA GLY A 122 -7.92 -8.63 -18.76
C GLY A 122 -8.18 -9.11 -17.33
N GLN A 123 -7.15 -9.12 -16.47
CA GLN A 123 -7.23 -9.58 -15.09
C GLN A 123 -7.92 -8.59 -14.15
N LEU A 124 -8.00 -7.30 -14.50
CA LEU A 124 -8.71 -6.31 -13.70
C LEU A 124 -10.21 -6.66 -13.54
N GLU A 125 -10.84 -7.23 -14.56
CA GLU A 125 -12.23 -7.68 -14.46
C GLU A 125 -12.40 -8.87 -13.50
N ASP A 126 -11.46 -9.81 -13.52
CA ASP A 126 -11.49 -10.96 -12.62
C ASP A 126 -11.17 -10.56 -11.18
N LEU A 127 -10.24 -9.61 -10.99
CA LEU A 127 -9.97 -8.99 -9.69
C LEU A 127 -11.23 -8.31 -9.15
N ALA A 128 -11.94 -7.56 -10.00
CA ALA A 128 -13.19 -6.91 -9.62
C ALA A 128 -14.23 -7.93 -9.13
N LYS A 129 -14.45 -9.02 -9.88
CA LYS A 129 -15.40 -10.08 -9.51
C LYS A 129 -14.99 -10.78 -8.22
N SER A 130 -13.70 -11.07 -8.04
CA SER A 130 -13.19 -11.69 -6.82
C SER A 130 -13.44 -10.79 -5.61
N LEU A 131 -13.14 -9.50 -5.71
CA LEU A 131 -13.38 -8.54 -4.61
C LEU A 131 -14.86 -8.46 -4.26
N ILE A 132 -15.75 -8.34 -5.26
CA ILE A 132 -17.20 -8.32 -5.03
C ILE A 132 -17.65 -9.61 -4.34
N SER A 133 -17.16 -10.77 -4.78
CA SER A 133 -17.49 -12.07 -4.19
C SER A 133 -17.01 -12.18 -2.74
N ASP A 134 -15.75 -11.87 -2.47
CA ASP A 134 -15.14 -12.03 -1.14
C ASP A 134 -15.81 -11.10 -0.11
N TYR A 135 -16.03 -9.84 -0.49
CA TYR A 135 -16.74 -8.88 0.36
C TYR A 135 -18.23 -9.22 0.50
N GLY A 136 -18.88 -9.66 -0.58
CA GLY A 136 -20.28 -10.10 -0.55
C GLY A 136 -20.49 -11.31 0.35
N GLN A 137 -19.56 -12.27 0.38
CA GLN A 137 -19.61 -13.41 1.30
C GLN A 137 -19.48 -12.98 2.76
N LYS A 138 -18.62 -12.00 3.06
CA LYS A 138 -18.39 -11.52 4.43
C LYS A 138 -19.53 -10.65 4.96
N TYR A 139 -20.00 -9.70 4.15
CA TYR A 139 -20.93 -8.66 4.59
C TYR A 139 -22.38 -8.88 4.14
N GLY A 140 -22.63 -9.82 3.21
CA GLY A 140 -23.96 -10.05 2.64
C GLY A 140 -24.55 -8.77 2.03
N ASP A 141 -25.84 -8.54 2.27
CA ASP A 141 -26.56 -7.35 1.80
C ASP A 141 -26.13 -6.04 2.49
N ALA A 142 -25.19 -6.11 3.43
CA ALA A 142 -24.66 -4.94 4.13
C ALA A 142 -23.62 -4.19 3.31
N ILE A 143 -23.05 -4.76 2.24
CA ILE A 143 -22.04 -4.06 1.42
C ILE A 143 -22.54 -3.77 0.01
N ASP A 144 -22.28 -2.54 -0.43
CA ASP A 144 -22.39 -2.15 -1.84
C ASP A 144 -20.97 -1.99 -2.41
N VAL A 145 -20.66 -2.73 -3.46
CA VAL A 145 -19.35 -2.71 -4.14
C VAL A 145 -19.57 -2.37 -5.60
N ALA A 146 -18.99 -1.25 -6.03
CA ALA A 146 -18.99 -0.82 -7.42
C ALA A 146 -17.56 -0.83 -7.97
N VAL A 147 -17.38 -1.50 -9.10
CA VAL A 147 -16.11 -1.49 -9.84
C VAL A 147 -16.37 -0.96 -11.24
N VAL A 148 -15.56 0.01 -11.66
CA VAL A 148 -15.68 0.68 -12.97
C VAL A 148 -14.33 0.69 -13.65
N MET A 149 -14.28 0.24 -14.90
CA MET A 149 -13.14 0.48 -15.78
C MET A 149 -13.23 1.91 -16.29
N ASP A 150 -12.39 2.78 -15.76
CA ASP A 150 -12.34 4.20 -16.14
C ASP A 150 -11.68 4.39 -17.51
N GLU A 151 -10.71 3.54 -17.85
CA GLU A 151 -9.97 3.61 -19.10
C GLU A 151 -9.49 2.22 -19.52
N LEU A 152 -9.66 1.88 -20.79
CA LEU A 152 -9.01 0.73 -21.43
C LEU A 152 -8.60 1.15 -22.85
N GLN A 153 -7.38 1.66 -22.98
CA GLN A 153 -6.87 2.16 -24.24
C GLN A 153 -6.05 1.09 -24.95
N LYS A 154 -6.31 0.92 -26.26
CA LYS A 154 -5.58 0.00 -27.14
C LYS A 154 -4.88 0.76 -28.28
N ASP A 155 -3.79 0.20 -28.77
CA ASP A 155 -3.16 0.64 -30.02
C ASP A 155 -3.85 0.05 -31.25
N VAL A 156 -3.32 0.37 -32.44
CA VAL A 156 -3.84 -0.07 -33.74
C VAL A 156 -3.84 -1.59 -33.94
N ASP A 157 -2.96 -2.30 -33.22
CA ASP A 157 -2.83 -3.76 -33.26
C ASP A 157 -3.67 -4.44 -32.18
N GLY A 158 -4.43 -3.66 -31.39
CA GLY A 158 -5.29 -4.14 -30.33
C GLY A 158 -4.59 -4.41 -29.00
N ASN A 159 -3.32 -4.03 -28.85
CA ASN A 159 -2.58 -4.16 -27.59
C ASN A 159 -2.98 -3.06 -26.61
N ILE A 160 -3.10 -3.41 -25.33
CA ILE A 160 -3.44 -2.47 -24.27
C ILE A 160 -2.23 -1.59 -23.97
N ILE A 161 -2.42 -0.27 -24.03
CA ILE A 161 -1.38 0.72 -23.73
C ILE A 161 -1.63 1.48 -22.43
N SER A 162 -2.87 1.47 -21.95
CA SER A 162 -3.26 2.01 -20.64
C SER A 162 -4.54 1.34 -20.15
N ALA A 163 -4.61 1.04 -18.86
CA ALA A 163 -5.80 0.53 -18.20
C ALA A 163 -5.95 1.18 -16.82
N LYS A 164 -7.15 1.71 -16.51
CA LYS A 164 -7.46 2.34 -15.22
C LYS A 164 -8.79 1.82 -14.70
N MET A 165 -8.80 1.45 -13.43
CA MET A 165 -9.96 0.93 -12.73
C MET A 165 -10.20 1.71 -11.45
N ARG A 166 -11.47 1.87 -11.10
CA ARG A 166 -11.92 2.44 -9.84
C ARG A 166 -12.80 1.46 -9.09
N LEU A 167 -12.52 1.30 -7.80
CA LEU A 167 -13.29 0.52 -6.84
C LEU A 167 -13.92 1.48 -5.85
N ARG A 168 -15.19 1.24 -5.52
CA ARG A 168 -15.89 1.87 -4.39
C ARG A 168 -16.59 0.79 -3.60
N ALA A 169 -16.44 0.82 -2.28
CA ALA A 169 -17.20 -0.04 -1.38
C ALA A 169 -17.81 0.79 -0.25
N VAL A 170 -19.04 0.46 0.17
CA VAL A 170 -19.73 1.11 1.30
C VAL A 170 -20.43 0.04 2.12
N VAL A 171 -20.25 0.06 3.43
CA VAL A 171 -20.92 -0.85 4.37
C VAL A 171 -22.06 -0.13 5.10
N ASP A 172 -23.26 -0.69 5.03
CA ASP A 172 -24.42 -0.31 5.83
C ASP A 172 -24.44 -1.10 7.15
N PHE A 173 -23.99 -0.45 8.22
CA PHE A 173 -23.93 -1.08 9.54
C PHE A 173 -25.30 -1.54 10.08
N LYS A 174 -26.42 -1.05 9.55
CA LYS A 174 -27.76 -1.47 9.96
C LYS A 174 -28.18 -2.81 9.37
N LYS A 175 -27.49 -3.27 8.33
CA LYS A 175 -27.78 -4.51 7.61
C LYS A 175 -26.76 -5.60 7.87
N LEU A 176 -25.82 -5.39 8.81
CA LEU A 176 -24.79 -6.36 9.13
C LEU A 176 -25.43 -7.71 9.48
N PRO A 177 -24.85 -8.83 8.99
CA PRO A 177 -25.25 -10.16 9.43
C PRO A 177 -25.20 -10.27 10.97
N ALA A 178 -26.13 -11.02 11.55
CA ALA A 178 -26.25 -11.13 13.01
C ALA A 178 -24.99 -11.70 13.69
N ASN A 179 -24.16 -12.44 12.96
CA ASN A 179 -22.89 -13.01 13.41
C ASN A 179 -21.68 -12.08 13.22
N LEU A 180 -21.88 -10.87 12.69
CA LEU A 180 -20.81 -9.90 12.44
C LEU A 180 -21.07 -8.62 13.26
N PRO A 181 -20.45 -8.47 14.44
CA PRO A 181 -20.63 -7.29 15.26
C PRO A 181 -19.96 -6.07 14.59
N ILE A 182 -20.51 -4.88 14.83
CA ILE A 182 -20.02 -3.64 14.21
C ILE A 182 -18.54 -3.37 14.54
N GLU A 183 -18.07 -3.73 15.73
CA GLU A 183 -16.70 -3.54 16.18
C GLU A 183 -15.66 -4.39 15.42
N ASP A 184 -16.10 -5.42 14.69
CA ASP A 184 -15.25 -6.25 13.82
C ASP A 184 -15.17 -5.72 12.38
N VAL A 185 -15.94 -4.68 12.06
CA VAL A 185 -15.96 -4.07 10.74
C VAL A 185 -14.95 -2.93 10.67
N GLU A 186 -13.93 -3.08 9.84
CA GLU A 186 -12.81 -2.13 9.74
C GLU A 186 -13.19 -0.80 9.11
N PHE A 187 -14.03 -0.80 8.07
CA PHE A 187 -14.31 0.41 7.30
C PHE A 187 -15.80 0.62 7.07
N LYS A 188 -16.15 1.89 6.95
CA LYS A 188 -17.48 2.35 6.52
C LYS A 188 -17.53 2.53 5.01
N SER A 189 -16.49 3.11 4.42
CA SER A 189 -16.36 3.22 2.97
C SER A 189 -14.91 3.18 2.52
N LEU A 190 -14.72 2.72 1.29
CA LEU A 190 -13.45 2.62 0.61
C LEU A 190 -13.61 3.13 -0.82
N GLN A 191 -12.63 3.89 -1.28
CA GLN A 191 -12.46 4.27 -2.67
C GLN A 191 -11.02 3.98 -3.07
N ALA A 192 -10.83 3.25 -4.15
CA ALA A 192 -9.50 3.00 -4.70
C ALA A 192 -9.49 3.25 -6.21
N ARG A 193 -8.34 3.69 -6.72
CA ARG A 193 -8.05 3.73 -8.15
C ARG A 193 -6.75 3.01 -8.37
N ILE A 194 -6.67 2.24 -9.44
CA ILE A 194 -5.47 1.54 -9.88
C ILE A 194 -5.34 1.79 -11.37
N GLY A 195 -4.13 2.12 -11.81
CA GLY A 195 -3.82 2.34 -13.22
C GLY A 195 -2.50 1.70 -13.60
N ALA A 196 -2.40 1.24 -14.83
CA ALA A 196 -1.16 0.80 -15.44
C ALA A 196 -1.06 1.36 -16.86
N ASP A 197 0.13 1.80 -17.23
CA ASP A 197 0.51 2.14 -18.60
C ASP A 197 1.95 1.68 -18.87
N ARG A 198 2.50 2.04 -20.04
CA ARG A 198 3.89 1.68 -20.39
C ARG A 198 4.93 2.22 -19.41
N GLY A 199 4.66 3.35 -18.79
CA GLY A 199 5.54 4.04 -17.84
C GLY A 199 5.42 3.52 -16.41
N GLY A 200 4.47 2.64 -16.11
CA GLY A 200 4.40 1.90 -14.84
C GLY A 200 3.00 1.85 -14.24
N LEU A 201 2.94 1.88 -12.91
CA LEU A 201 1.73 1.69 -12.11
C LEU A 201 1.39 2.94 -11.29
N THR A 202 0.09 3.19 -11.11
CA THR A 202 -0.42 4.23 -10.23
C THR A 202 -1.53 3.68 -9.36
N GLY A 203 -1.66 4.21 -8.15
CA GLY A 203 -2.71 3.83 -7.22
C GLY A 203 -3.08 4.98 -6.29
N SER A 204 -4.36 5.09 -5.98
CA SER A 204 -4.86 5.96 -4.92
C SER A 204 -5.84 5.18 -4.05
N LEU A 205 -5.81 5.41 -2.74
CA LEU A 205 -6.72 4.81 -1.77
C LEU A 205 -7.27 5.89 -0.85
N GLU A 206 -8.55 5.81 -0.54
CA GLU A 206 -9.20 6.55 0.52
C GLU A 206 -10.14 5.61 1.27
N VAL A 207 -10.02 5.56 2.59
CA VAL A 207 -10.85 4.73 3.46
C VAL A 207 -11.38 5.59 4.59
N PHE A 208 -12.69 5.59 4.77
CA PHE A 208 -13.31 6.04 6.00
C PHE A 208 -13.48 4.82 6.90
N VAL A 209 -12.68 4.79 7.96
CA VAL A 209 -12.61 3.69 8.93
C VAL A 209 -13.85 3.75 9.81
N ASN A 210 -14.31 2.59 10.29
CA ASN A 210 -15.37 2.53 11.27
C ASN A 210 -14.88 3.04 12.64
N PRO A 211 -15.48 4.09 13.21
CA PRO A 211 -15.14 4.60 14.55
C PRO A 211 -15.21 3.55 15.66
N ALA A 212 -16.15 2.61 15.53
CA ALA A 212 -16.38 1.56 16.53
C ALA A 212 -15.43 0.37 16.36
N PHE A 213 -14.53 0.40 15.37
CA PHE A 213 -13.63 -0.71 15.12
C PHE A 213 -12.73 -0.97 16.34
N LYS A 214 -12.71 -2.23 16.80
CA LYS A 214 -11.96 -2.65 17.99
C LYS A 214 -10.46 -2.38 17.91
N GLY A 215 -9.91 -2.19 16.71
CA GLY A 215 -8.51 -1.78 16.52
C GLY A 215 -8.17 -0.40 17.10
N PHE A 216 -9.18 0.39 17.50
CA PHE A 216 -8.98 1.66 18.22
C PHE A 216 -9.03 1.53 19.75
N ASN A 217 -9.19 0.32 20.28
CA ASN A 217 -9.14 0.08 21.72
C ASN A 217 -7.72 0.32 22.25
N ALA A 218 -7.61 0.86 23.47
CA ALA A 218 -6.33 1.33 24.02
C ALA A 218 -5.30 0.21 24.31
N ASP A 219 -5.74 -1.04 24.33
CA ASP A 219 -4.90 -2.22 24.50
C ASP A 219 -4.33 -2.75 23.17
N GLN A 220 -4.76 -2.19 22.04
CA GLN A 220 -4.27 -2.59 20.73
C GLN A 220 -2.98 -1.85 20.36
N PRO A 221 -1.94 -2.55 19.91
CA PRO A 221 -0.72 -1.91 19.44
C PRO A 221 -1.00 -1.15 18.14
N GLY A 222 -0.47 0.07 18.04
CA GLY A 222 -0.60 0.94 16.89
C GLY A 222 0.69 1.67 16.53
N LEU A 223 0.54 2.71 15.71
CA LEU A 223 1.67 3.49 15.21
C LEU A 223 2.42 4.23 16.33
N LYS A 224 1.72 4.63 17.40
CA LYS A 224 2.34 5.27 18.56
C LYS A 224 3.37 4.34 19.20
N GLU A 225 2.97 3.12 19.54
CA GLU A 225 3.82 2.11 20.18
C GLU A 225 5.02 1.78 19.29
N PHE A 226 4.79 1.65 17.99
CA PHE A 226 5.85 1.42 17.02
C PHE A 226 6.88 2.57 16.99
N ILE A 227 6.42 3.82 17.02
CA ILE A 227 7.31 4.98 17.03
C ILE A 227 8.07 5.09 18.35
N GLU A 228 7.43 4.87 19.49
CA GLU A 228 8.09 4.86 20.80
C GLU A 228 9.23 3.85 20.84
N LYS A 229 8.97 2.64 20.35
CA LYS A 229 9.97 1.57 20.22
C LYS A 229 11.12 1.93 19.29
N LEU A 230 10.80 2.49 18.13
CA LEU A 230 11.81 2.95 17.18
C LEU A 230 12.73 3.98 17.83
N LEU A 231 12.17 4.91 18.60
CA LEU A 231 12.94 5.96 19.29
C LEU A 231 13.84 5.43 20.40
N VAL A 232 13.52 4.30 21.04
CA VAL A 232 14.38 3.67 22.05
C VAL A 232 15.30 2.58 21.50
N ASP A 233 15.45 2.49 20.18
CA ASP A 233 16.29 1.47 19.50
C ASP A 233 15.89 0.03 19.87
N ASP A 234 14.58 -0.19 20.01
CA ASP A 234 14.00 -1.53 20.19
C ASP A 234 14.43 -2.42 19.02
N LYS A 235 15.15 -3.50 19.35
CA LYS A 235 15.79 -4.38 18.38
C LYS A 235 14.79 -5.00 17.39
N GLU A 236 13.65 -5.49 17.89
CA GLU A 236 12.63 -6.14 17.05
C GLU A 236 12.03 -5.14 16.06
N THR A 237 11.81 -3.91 16.51
CA THR A 237 11.28 -2.81 15.70
C THR A 237 12.27 -2.40 14.61
N LEU A 238 13.55 -2.22 14.96
CA LEU A 238 14.60 -1.92 13.99
C LEU A 238 14.78 -3.02 12.95
N GLU A 239 14.80 -4.29 13.38
CA GLU A 239 14.86 -5.43 12.46
C GLU A 239 13.62 -5.50 11.56
N SER A 240 12.44 -5.15 12.07
CA SER A 240 11.22 -5.08 11.26
C SER A 240 11.30 -3.99 10.19
N VAL A 241 11.81 -2.80 10.52
CA VAL A 241 12.03 -1.73 9.53
C VAL A 241 13.04 -2.20 8.48
N ALA A 242 14.17 -2.78 8.90
CA ALA A 242 15.19 -3.28 8.00
C ALA A 242 14.67 -4.37 7.05
N ARG A 243 13.87 -5.32 7.55
CA ARG A 243 13.22 -6.35 6.70
C ARG A 243 12.29 -5.74 5.65
N ASN A 244 11.51 -4.73 6.02
CA ASN A 244 10.62 -4.04 5.07
C ASN A 244 11.41 -3.31 3.98
N ILE A 245 12.50 -2.62 4.35
CA ILE A 245 13.36 -1.95 3.36
C ILE A 245 14.05 -2.97 2.46
N GLN A 246 14.54 -4.09 3.02
CA GLN A 246 15.12 -5.18 2.24
C GLN A 246 14.12 -5.77 1.24
N MET A 247 12.87 -6.00 1.66
CA MET A 247 11.82 -6.49 0.76
C MET A 247 11.58 -5.53 -0.42
N VAL A 248 11.54 -4.22 -0.15
CA VAL A 248 11.43 -3.20 -1.21
C VAL A 248 12.65 -3.25 -2.13
N ASP A 249 13.86 -3.40 -1.58
CA ASP A 249 15.08 -3.50 -2.37
C ASP A 249 15.14 -4.76 -3.24
N ASP A 250 14.69 -5.91 -2.72
CA ASP A 250 14.64 -7.18 -3.44
C ASP A 250 13.65 -7.12 -4.61
N ILE A 251 12.44 -6.59 -4.36
CA ILE A 251 11.44 -6.34 -5.40
C ILE A 251 12.01 -5.38 -6.44
N ALA A 252 12.61 -4.27 -6.00
CA ALA A 252 13.19 -3.30 -6.91
C ALA A 252 14.30 -3.93 -7.77
N THR A 253 15.17 -4.75 -7.16
CA THR A 253 16.24 -5.48 -7.85
C THR A 253 15.67 -6.37 -8.93
N TYR A 254 14.65 -7.16 -8.60
CA TYR A 254 13.97 -8.01 -9.56
C TYR A 254 13.43 -7.18 -10.74
N LEU A 255 12.68 -6.11 -10.47
CA LEU A 255 12.07 -5.27 -11.51
C LEU A 255 13.09 -4.62 -12.45
N VAL A 256 14.26 -4.19 -11.94
CA VAL A 256 15.27 -3.48 -12.75
C VAL A 256 16.28 -4.39 -13.45
N THR A 257 16.34 -5.66 -13.06
CA THR A 257 17.19 -6.69 -13.68
C THR A 257 16.41 -7.61 -14.62
N HIS A 258 15.09 -7.71 -14.45
CA HIS A 258 14.27 -8.56 -15.27
C HIS A 258 14.24 -8.08 -16.73
N THR A 259 14.36 -9.04 -17.63
CA THR A 259 14.20 -8.86 -19.06
C THR A 259 13.23 -9.93 -19.56
N PRO A 260 12.45 -9.66 -20.61
CA PRO A 260 11.52 -10.63 -21.17
C PRO A 260 12.27 -11.90 -21.57
N GLU A 261 11.76 -13.07 -21.19
CA GLU A 261 12.28 -14.34 -21.72
C GLU A 261 12.05 -14.37 -23.25
N GLU A 262 13.13 -14.51 -24.04
CA GLU A 262 13.00 -14.79 -25.47
C GLU A 262 12.34 -16.16 -25.63
N LYS A 263 11.08 -16.21 -26.08
CA LYS A 263 10.51 -17.47 -26.58
C LYS A 263 11.38 -17.97 -27.73
N PRO A 264 11.79 -19.25 -27.76
CA PRO A 264 12.50 -19.82 -28.90
C PRO A 264 11.67 -19.56 -30.16
N ARG A 265 12.30 -18.99 -31.20
CA ARG A 265 11.64 -18.85 -32.49
C ARG A 265 11.22 -20.24 -32.96
N PRO A 266 9.98 -20.44 -33.45
CA PRO A 266 9.64 -21.67 -34.14
C PRO A 266 10.66 -21.84 -35.27
N GLN A 267 11.37 -22.97 -35.26
CA GLN A 267 12.26 -23.30 -36.37
C GLN A 267 11.38 -23.47 -37.62
N PRO A 268 11.82 -22.92 -38.77
CA PRO A 268 11.08 -22.98 -40.02
C PRO A 268 10.86 -24.41 -40.52
#